data_AF-A0A2M7KL78-F1
#
_entry.id   AF-A0A2M7KL78-F1
#
_cell.length_a   1.000
_cell.length_b   1.000
_cell.length_c   1.000
_cell.angle_alpha   90.00
_cell.angle_beta   90.00
_cell.angle_gamma   90.00
#
_symmetry.space_group_name_H-M   'P 1'
#
loop_
_entity.id
_entity.type
_entity.pdbx_description
1 polymer ?
#
loop_
_entity_poly.entity_id
_entity_poly.type
_entity_poly.pdbx_seq_one_letter_code
_entity_poly.pdbx_strand_id
1 'polypeptide(L)'
;LADSAAVLAEKLSEHFEVTRLDCKVCGLQNCEFLADAEGAACNPVAQAKLLAEAGTELNIVLGLCLGHDLLFQKYTTAPSTTLVVKDRVLGHNPVAALQS
;
A
#
# COMPACT_ATOMS: atom_id res chain seq x y z
N LEU A 1 -3.32 -3.92 -10.08
CA LEU A 1 -2.13 -4.08 -9.23
C LEU A 1 -2.21 -5.23 -8.21
N ALA A 2 -3.40 -5.76 -7.87
CA ALA A 2 -3.51 -6.90 -6.94
C ALA A 2 -2.75 -8.14 -7.45
N ASP A 3 -2.87 -8.45 -8.75
CA ASP A 3 -2.16 -9.56 -9.41
C ASP A 3 -0.64 -9.31 -9.44
N SER A 4 -0.22 -8.10 -9.79
CA SER A 4 1.19 -7.69 -9.77
C SER A 4 1.80 -7.84 -8.38
N ALA A 5 1.04 -7.50 -7.32
CA ALA A 5 1.48 -7.71 -5.94
C ALA A 5 1.58 -9.21 -5.58
N ALA A 6 0.73 -10.07 -6.14
CA ALA A 6 0.80 -11.52 -5.93
C ALA A 6 2.06 -12.11 -6.57
N VAL A 7 2.31 -11.76 -7.83
CA VAL A 7 3.52 -12.16 -8.53
C VAL A 7 4.78 -11.65 -7.83
N LEU A 8 4.77 -10.41 -7.32
CA LEU A 8 5.89 -9.88 -6.55
C LEU A 8 6.14 -10.67 -5.26
N ALA A 9 5.08 -10.92 -4.49
CA ALA A 9 5.19 -11.67 -3.24
C ALA A 9 5.71 -13.09 -3.47
N GLU A 10 5.25 -13.77 -4.53
CA GLU A 10 5.73 -15.09 -4.94
C GLU A 10 7.24 -15.06 -5.21
N LYS A 11 7.70 -14.11 -6.03
CA LYS A 11 9.12 -13.95 -6.36
C LYS A 11 10.00 -13.63 -5.15
N LEU A 12 9.51 -12.78 -4.24
CA LEU A 12 10.26 -12.43 -3.03
C LEU A 12 10.31 -13.60 -2.04
N SER A 13 9.30 -14.46 -2.03
CA SER A 13 9.26 -15.64 -1.16
C SER A 13 10.36 -16.66 -1.47
N GLU A 14 11.02 -16.57 -2.62
CA GLU A 14 12.20 -17.38 -2.96
C GLU A 14 13.44 -17.01 -2.13
N HIS A 15 13.47 -15.82 -1.54
CA HIS A 15 14.65 -15.26 -0.87
C HIS A 15 14.36 -14.64 0.51
N PHE A 16 13.10 -14.32 0.81
CA PHE A 16 12.67 -13.62 2.01
C PHE A 16 11.46 -14.30 2.65
N GLU A 17 11.28 -14.12 3.96
CA GLU A 17 9.99 -14.36 4.60
C GLU A 17 9.06 -13.19 4.30
N VAL A 18 7.95 -13.47 3.58
CA VAL A 18 7.08 -12.41 3.06
C VAL A 18 5.79 -12.32 3.87
N THR A 19 5.62 -11.20 4.56
CA THR A 19 4.32 -10.78 5.10
C THR A 19 3.61 -9.88 4.08
N ARG A 20 2.39 -10.24 3.70
CA ARG A 20 1.57 -9.46 2.77
C ARG A 20 0.40 -8.80 3.50
N LEU A 21 0.24 -7.50 3.28
CA LEU A 21 -0.98 -6.77 3.62
C LEU A 21 -1.59 -6.14 2.37
N ASP A 22 -2.90 -6.20 2.28
CA ASP A 22 -3.67 -5.52 1.24
C ASP A 22 -4.55 -4.43 1.82
N CYS A 23 -5.08 -3.60 0.91
CA CYS A 23 -5.82 -2.40 1.27
C CYS A 23 -7.13 -2.67 2.02
N LYS A 24 -7.61 -3.92 2.07
CA LYS A 24 -8.83 -4.32 2.77
C LYS A 24 -8.55 -4.66 4.24
N VAL A 25 -7.30 -4.99 4.58
CA VAL A 25 -6.91 -5.24 5.97
C VAL A 25 -7.01 -3.94 6.75
N CYS A 26 -7.76 -3.99 7.86
CA CYS A 26 -8.12 -2.84 8.70
C CYS A 26 -8.79 -1.69 7.93
N GLY A 27 -9.45 -1.99 6.81
CA GLY A 27 -10.21 -1.01 6.05
C GLY A 27 -11.29 -0.37 6.92
N LEU A 28 -11.44 0.94 6.76
CA LEU A 28 -12.46 1.72 7.45
C LEU A 28 -13.67 1.86 6.55
N GLN A 29 -14.87 1.84 7.11
CA GLN A 29 -16.06 2.13 6.33
C GLN A 29 -16.23 3.64 6.20
N ASN A 30 -16.54 4.12 4.98
CA ASN A 30 -16.69 5.56 4.76
C ASN A 30 -17.83 6.16 5.61
N CYS A 31 -18.85 5.35 5.92
CA CYS A 31 -19.95 5.71 6.79
C CYS A 31 -19.53 6.03 8.23
N GLU A 32 -18.34 5.60 8.67
CA GLU A 32 -17.77 5.96 9.98
C GLU A 32 -17.34 7.43 10.05
N PHE A 33 -17.11 8.07 8.90
CA PHE A 33 -16.64 9.45 8.82
C PHE A 33 -17.71 10.42 8.29
N LEU A 34 -18.58 9.94 7.41
CA LEU A 34 -19.62 10.72 6.74
C LEU A 34 -20.87 9.87 6.63
N ALA A 35 -21.96 10.31 7.25
CA ALA A 35 -23.27 9.67 7.06
C ALA A 35 -23.59 9.61 5.56
N ASP A 36 -24.10 8.46 5.11
CA ASP A 36 -24.44 8.14 3.71
C ASP A 36 -23.26 8.01 2.74
N ALA A 37 -22.01 8.00 3.22
CA ALA A 37 -20.86 7.69 2.39
C ALA A 37 -20.71 6.18 2.18
N GLU A 38 -20.87 5.73 0.93
CA GLU A 38 -20.66 4.33 0.55
C GLU A 38 -19.17 4.02 0.31
N GLY A 39 -18.80 2.75 0.51
CA GLY A 39 -17.47 2.22 0.23
C GLY A 39 -16.57 2.09 1.47
N ALA A 40 -15.37 1.57 1.23
CA ALA A 40 -14.35 1.39 2.25
C ALA A 40 -13.07 2.15 1.87
N ALA A 41 -12.47 2.80 2.85
CA ALA A 41 -11.17 3.46 2.76
C ALA A 41 -10.06 2.55 3.32
N CYS A 42 -8.86 2.69 2.77
CA CYS A 42 -7.68 2.03 3.30
C CYS A 42 -7.27 2.69 4.61
N ASN A 43 -6.72 1.92 5.55
CA ASN A 43 -6.14 2.45 6.78
C ASN A 43 -4.61 2.27 6.77
N PRO A 44 -3.85 3.16 6.11
CA PRO A 44 -2.40 3.00 5.97
C PRO A 44 -1.66 3.04 7.31
N VAL A 45 -2.22 3.73 8.31
CA VAL A 45 -1.63 3.82 9.66
C VAL A 45 -1.75 2.48 10.39
N ALA A 46 -2.93 1.86 10.35
CA ALA A 46 -3.11 0.52 10.95
C ALA A 46 -2.26 -0.53 10.21
N GLN A 47 -2.19 -0.46 8.89
CA GLN A 47 -1.36 -1.38 8.09
C GLN A 47 0.13 -1.24 8.44
N ALA A 48 0.63 -0.02 8.61
CA ALA A 48 2.01 0.20 9.05
C ALA A 48 2.30 -0.41 10.43
N LYS A 49 1.36 -0.28 11.38
CA LYS A 49 1.48 -0.88 12.72
C LYS A 49 1.45 -2.41 12.68
N LEU A 50 0.57 -3.00 11.87
CA LEU A 50 0.52 -4.46 11.70
C LEU A 50 1.82 -5.03 11.14
N LEU A 51 2.47 -4.35 10.19
CA LEU A 51 3.77 -4.78 9.67
C LEU A 51 4.88 -4.63 10.71
N ALA A 52 4.79 -3.63 11.59
CA ALA A 52 5.70 -3.49 12.72
C ALA A 52 5.51 -4.61 13.75
N GLU A 53 4.26 -4.95 14.06
CA GLU A 53 3.89 -6.08 14.96
C GLU A 53 4.31 -7.43 14.37
N ALA A 54 4.22 -7.58 13.05
CA ALA A 54 4.72 -8.76 12.32
C ALA A 54 6.25 -8.83 12.24
N GLY A 55 6.98 -7.82 12.75
CA GLY A 55 8.43 -7.82 12.78
C GLY A 55 9.10 -7.64 11.42
N THR A 56 8.44 -7.00 10.46
CA THR A 56 9.03 -6.75 9.14
C THR A 56 10.28 -5.86 9.24
N GLU A 57 11.31 -6.19 8.45
CA GLU A 57 12.59 -5.46 8.43
C GLU A 57 12.74 -4.56 7.20
N LEU A 58 11.90 -4.77 6.18
CA LEU A 58 11.81 -3.97 4.96
C LEU A 58 10.38 -4.01 4.43
N ASN A 59 9.83 -2.86 4.08
CA ASN A 59 8.49 -2.73 3.52
C ASN A 59 8.53 -2.28 2.05
N ILE A 60 7.89 -3.04 1.17
CA ILE A 60 7.74 -2.67 -0.25
C ILE A 60 6.29 -2.26 -0.50
N VAL A 61 6.10 -1.01 -0.88
CA VAL A 61 4.80 -0.46 -1.25
C VAL A 61 4.57 -0.65 -2.75
N LEU A 62 3.47 -1.32 -3.10
CA LEU A 62 3.03 -1.49 -4.49
C LEU A 62 1.57 -1.07 -4.62
N GLY A 63 1.34 0.04 -5.33
CA GLY A 63 0.01 0.46 -5.73
C GLY A 63 -0.79 1.21 -4.67
N LEU A 64 -0.12 1.89 -3.73
CA LEU A 64 -0.76 2.94 -2.95
C LEU A 64 -0.84 4.23 -3.79
N CYS A 65 -1.92 4.99 -3.58
CA CYS A 65 -1.97 6.36 -4.09
C CYS A 65 -1.08 7.26 -3.22
N LEU A 66 -0.69 8.42 -3.75
CA LEU A 66 0.23 9.34 -3.11
C LEU A 66 -0.12 9.64 -1.64
N GLY A 67 -1.38 9.94 -1.34
CA GLY A 67 -1.81 10.27 0.03
C GLY A 67 -1.68 9.09 1.01
N HIS A 68 -2.07 7.88 0.61
CA HIS A 68 -1.93 6.70 1.47
C HIS A 68 -0.47 6.29 1.64
N ASP A 69 0.34 6.45 0.59
CA ASP A 69 1.77 6.16 0.62
C ASP A 69 2.51 7.06 1.63
N LEU A 70 2.25 8.38 1.57
CA LEU A 70 2.83 9.33 2.53
C LEU A 70 2.46 9.01 3.99
N LEU A 71 1.21 8.63 4.25
CA LEU A 71 0.78 8.22 5.58
C LEU A 71 1.45 6.91 6.00
N PHE A 72 1.50 5.90 5.15
CA PHE A 72 2.16 4.64 5.45
C PHE A 72 3.64 4.86 5.81
N GLN A 73 4.38 5.59 4.97
CA GLN A 73 5.80 5.87 5.18
C GLN A 73 6.06 6.69 6.45
N LYS A 74 5.13 7.57 6.85
CA LYS A 74 5.24 8.33 8.09
C LYS A 74 5.14 7.46 9.35
N TYR A 75 4.34 6.40 9.31
CA TYR A 75 3.99 5.59 10.49
C TYR A 75 4.66 4.21 10.52
N THR A 76 5.29 3.77 9.44
CA THR A 76 6.06 2.52 9.41
C THR A 76 7.36 2.67 10.20
N THR A 77 7.79 1.59 10.84
CA THR A 77 9.01 1.55 11.67
C THR A 77 10.23 1.04 10.89
N ALA A 78 10.02 0.09 9.98
CA ALA A 78 11.07 -0.43 9.11
C ALA A 78 11.27 0.47 7.88
N PRO A 79 12.47 0.49 7.28
CA PRO A 79 12.68 1.14 6.00
C PRO A 79 11.62 0.72 4.97
N SER A 80 11.07 1.69 4.25
CA SER A 80 10.06 1.44 3.22
C SER A 80 10.46 2.04 1.89
N THR A 81 10.09 1.36 0.80
CA THR A 81 10.28 1.88 -0.56
C THR A 81 9.02 1.67 -1.41
N THR A 82 8.71 2.64 -2.25
CA THR A 82 7.60 2.55 -3.20
C THR A 82 8.10 2.03 -4.53
N LEU A 83 7.70 0.80 -4.87
CA LEU A 83 8.08 0.16 -6.13
C LEU A 83 7.21 0.66 -7.30
N VAL A 84 5.90 0.80 -7.07
CA VAL A 84 4.96 1.31 -8.09
C VAL A 84 3.92 2.21 -7.42
N VAL A 85 3.85 3.47 -7.82
CA VAL A 85 2.79 4.39 -7.39
C VAL A 85 1.51 4.08 -8.16
N LYS A 86 0.37 4.02 -7.48
CA LYS A 86 -0.92 3.84 -8.16
C LYS A 86 -1.34 5.12 -8.87
N ASP A 87 -1.14 5.11 -10.17
CA ASP A 87 -1.72 6.06 -11.10
C ASP A 87 -2.79 5.37 -11.96
N ARG A 88 -4.05 5.80 -11.89
CA ARG A 88 -5.13 5.24 -12.73
C ARG A 88 -5.20 5.90 -14.10
N VAL A 89 -4.69 7.12 -14.23
CA VAL A 89 -4.76 7.93 -15.46
C VAL A 89 -3.70 7.46 -16.44
N LEU A 90 -2.48 7.23 -15.95
CA LEU A 90 -1.32 6.86 -16.79
C LEU A 90 -0.94 5.38 -16.66
N GLY A 91 -1.86 4.52 -16.24
CA GLY A 91 -1.60 3.08 -16.16
C GLY A 91 -0.42 2.72 -15.23
N HIS A 92 -0.33 3.39 -14.08
CA HIS A 92 0.74 3.23 -13.09
C HIS A 92 2.12 3.73 -13.55
N ASN A 93 2.15 4.66 -14.52
CA ASN A 93 3.36 5.32 -15.03
C ASN A 93 3.32 6.86 -14.84
N PRO A 94 3.49 7.37 -13.61
CA PRO A 94 3.32 8.79 -13.33
C PRO A 94 4.37 9.69 -14.00
N VAL A 95 5.54 9.18 -14.40
CA VAL A 95 6.56 9.99 -15.08
C VAL A 95 6.10 10.47 -16.45
N ALA A 96 5.14 9.76 -17.08
CA ALA A 96 4.59 10.19 -18.37
C ALA A 96 3.89 11.56 -18.29
N ALA A 97 3.38 11.99 -17.12
CA ALA A 97 2.84 13.33 -16.93
C ALA A 97 3.92 14.43 -16.89
N LEU A 98 5.17 14.09 -16.59
CA LEU A 98 6.27 15.05 -16.46
C LEU A 98 7.01 15.29 -17.78
N GLN A 99 6.73 14.46 -18.78
CA GLN A 99 7.41 14.46 -20.07
C GLN A 99 6.58 15.15 -21.17
N SER A 100 5.49 15.82 -20.80
CA SER A 100 4.58 16.54 -21.69
C SER A 100 4.85 18.04 -21.77
#